data_AF-A0A2D6Y533-F1
#
_entry.id   AF-A0A2D6Y533-F1
#
_cell.length_a   1.000
_cell.length_b   1.000
_cell.length_c   1.000
_cell.angle_alpha   90.00
_cell.angle_beta   90.00
_cell.angle_gamma   90.00
#
_symmetry.space_group_name_H-M   'P 1'
#
loop_
_entity.id
_entity.type
_entity.pdbx_description
1 polymer ?
#
loop_
_entity_poly.entity_id
_entity_poly.type
_entity_poly.pdbx_seq_one_letter_code
_entity_poly.pdbx_strand_id
1 'polypeptide(L)'
;MRAAVPLVASVLVSLLSAATPCHAWDHGDRQAYNNKMSLLKVLVDGAKDRASNSGDLETLCLLMSIGNDVTSQYVQLNPADQQVKIRLSNMKTDMTSCLALMHQLDQSI
;
A
#
# COMPACT_ATOMS: atom_id res chain seq x y z
N MET A 1 53.75 16.00 14.16
CA MET A 1 52.82 16.91 13.43
C MET A 1 51.41 16.42 13.71
N ARG A 2 50.63 17.14 14.53
CA ARG A 2 49.22 16.78 14.81
C ARG A 2 48.37 17.39 13.70
N ALA A 3 47.73 16.55 12.88
CA ALA A 3 46.79 17.02 11.87
C ALA A 3 45.57 17.63 12.58
N ALA A 4 45.34 18.92 12.38
CA ALA A 4 44.09 19.57 12.75
C ALA A 4 43.01 19.07 11.76
N VAL A 5 42.23 18.07 12.17
CA VAL A 5 41.06 17.65 11.41
C VAL A 5 40.09 18.85 11.40
N PRO A 6 39.69 19.37 10.24
CA PRO A 6 38.85 20.55 10.18
C PRO A 6 37.51 20.24 10.84
N LEU A 7 37.15 21.05 11.83
CA LEU A 7 35.94 20.91 12.67
C LEU A 7 34.65 20.76 11.83
N VAL A 8 34.66 21.30 10.61
CA VAL A 8 33.60 21.21 9.61
C VAL A 8 33.38 19.78 9.10
N ALA A 9 34.46 19.00 8.92
CA ALA A 9 34.38 17.62 8.43
C ALA A 9 33.76 16.68 9.48
N SER A 10 34.04 16.91 10.76
CA SER A 10 33.44 16.12 11.85
C SER A 10 31.95 16.40 12.03
N VAL A 11 31.51 17.65 11.86
CA VAL A 11 30.09 18.02 11.97
C VAL A 11 29.25 17.41 10.85
N LEU A 12 29.76 17.40 9.61
CA LEU A 12 29.09 16.79 8.46
C LEU A 12 28.89 15.27 8.61
N VAL A 13 29.87 14.55 9.16
CA VAL A 13 29.78 13.11 9.40
C VAL A 13 28.76 12.79 10.50
N SER A 14 28.66 13.61 11.54
CA SER A 14 27.65 13.45 12.60
C SER A 14 26.22 13.75 12.13
N LEU A 15 26.03 14.70 11.20
CA LEU A 15 24.72 15.00 10.61
C LEU A 15 24.23 13.89 9.69
N LEU A 16 25.11 13.27 8.90
CA LEU A 16 24.77 12.17 8.01
C LEU A 16 24.44 10.85 8.75
N SER A 17 25.02 10.65 9.94
CA SER A 17 24.75 9.47 10.79
C SER A 17 23.51 9.63 11.67
N ALA A 18 22.97 10.84 11.81
CA ALA A 18 21.70 11.12 12.47
C ALA A 18 20.48 10.95 11.54
N ALA A 19 20.69 10.61 10.26
CA ALA A 19 19.63 10.18 9.38
C ALA A 19 19.14 8.80 9.86
N THR A 20 18.28 8.79 10.87
CA THR A 20 17.48 7.61 11.19
C THR A 20 16.81 7.19 9.90
N PRO A 21 16.99 5.93 9.42
CA PRO A 21 16.22 5.47 8.28
C PRO A 21 14.76 5.74 8.62
N CYS A 22 14.08 6.54 7.80
CA CYS A 22 12.63 6.60 7.85
C CYS A 22 12.20 5.14 7.73
N HIS A 23 11.72 4.55 8.84
CA HIS A 23 11.52 3.11 8.94
C HIS A 23 10.75 2.68 7.71
N ALA A 24 11.44 2.04 6.78
CA ALA A 24 10.81 1.44 5.63
C ALA A 24 9.74 0.53 6.21
N TRP A 25 8.50 0.72 5.78
CA TRP A 25 7.36 0.08 6.42
C TRP A 25 7.62 -1.41 6.58
N ASP A 26 7.57 -1.90 7.82
CA ASP A 26 7.67 -3.32 8.05
C ASP A 26 6.43 -4.00 7.44
N HIS A 27 6.66 -4.73 6.36
CA HIS A 27 5.61 -5.42 5.62
C HIS A 27 5.04 -6.60 6.42
N GLY A 28 5.77 -7.09 7.42
CA GLY A 28 5.33 -8.11 8.35
C GLY A 28 4.49 -7.57 9.51
N ASP A 29 4.56 -6.26 9.79
CA ASP A 29 3.89 -5.68 10.95
C ASP A 29 2.37 -5.54 10.75
N ARG A 30 1.61 -6.11 11.70
CA ARG A 30 0.14 -6.12 11.69
C ARG A 30 -0.45 -4.71 11.73
N GLN A 31 0.13 -3.82 12.53
CA GLN A 31 -0.39 -2.48 12.72
C GLN A 31 -0.15 -1.62 11.46
N ALA A 32 1.03 -1.70 10.87
CA ALA A 32 1.38 -1.05 9.61
C ALA A 32 0.46 -1.51 8.48
N TYR A 33 0.21 -2.82 8.36
CA TYR A 33 -0.79 -3.36 7.44
C TYR A 33 -2.19 -2.74 7.69
N ASN A 34 -2.66 -2.72 8.93
CA ASN A 34 -3.99 -2.19 9.24
C ASN A 34 -4.11 -0.70 8.91
N ASN A 35 -3.07 0.09 9.17
CA ASN A 35 -3.03 1.51 8.82
C ASN A 35 -3.12 1.73 7.31
N LYS A 36 -2.35 0.95 6.51
CA LYS A 36 -2.42 0.99 5.04
C LYS A 36 -3.83 0.66 4.56
N MET A 37 -4.44 -0.37 5.12
CA MET A 37 -5.79 -0.78 4.74
C MET A 37 -6.88 0.21 5.17
N SER A 38 -6.69 0.95 6.26
CA SER A 38 -7.59 2.02 6.66
C SER A 38 -7.56 3.18 5.67
N LEU A 39 -6.36 3.60 5.24
CA LEU A 39 -6.22 4.62 4.20
C LEU A 39 -6.80 4.15 2.87
N LEU A 40 -6.46 2.93 2.45
CA LEU A 40 -7.00 2.35 1.21
C LEU A 40 -8.52 2.23 1.24
N LYS A 41 -9.13 1.95 2.40
CA LYS A 41 -10.59 1.93 2.53
C LYS A 41 -11.20 3.30 2.18
N VAL A 42 -10.65 4.40 2.70
CA VAL A 42 -11.13 5.76 2.38
C VAL A 42 -11.02 6.03 0.87
N LEU A 43 -9.91 5.64 0.25
CA LEU A 43 -9.71 5.80 -1.19
C LEU A 43 -10.69 4.98 -2.02
N VAL A 44 -10.91 3.71 -1.64
CA VAL A 44 -11.87 2.82 -2.30
C VAL A 44 -13.29 3.34 -2.16
N ASP A 45 -13.68 3.84 -0.97
CA ASP A 45 -15.01 4.39 -0.76
C ASP A 45 -15.23 5.63 -1.67
N GLY A 46 -14.26 6.55 -1.74
CA GLY A 46 -14.33 7.68 -2.68
C GLY A 46 -14.33 7.26 -4.16
N ALA A 47 -13.60 6.20 -4.51
CA ALA A 47 -13.61 5.67 -5.87
C ALA A 47 -14.92 4.97 -6.23
N LYS A 48 -15.59 4.32 -5.27
CA LYS A 48 -16.95 3.79 -5.48
C LYS A 48 -17.94 4.91 -5.78
N ASP A 49 -17.89 6.01 -5.04
CA ASP A 49 -18.73 7.17 -5.31
C ASP A 49 -18.47 7.73 -6.72
N ARG A 50 -17.20 7.80 -7.15
CA ARG A 50 -16.85 8.22 -8.52
C ARG A 50 -17.32 7.21 -9.58
N ALA A 51 -17.16 5.91 -9.34
CA ALA A 51 -17.66 4.88 -10.24
C ALA A 51 -19.18 4.98 -10.42
N SER A 52 -19.93 5.22 -9.34
CA SER A 52 -21.39 5.39 -9.41
C SER A 52 -21.83 6.69 -10.10
N ASN A 53 -21.08 7.78 -9.94
CA ASN A 53 -21.47 9.09 -10.45
C ASN A 53 -20.98 9.38 -11.88
N SER A 54 -19.78 8.92 -12.24
CA SER A 54 -19.13 9.22 -13.52
C SER A 54 -18.69 7.98 -14.29
N GLY A 55 -18.98 6.78 -13.81
CA GLY A 55 -18.58 5.53 -14.46
C GLY A 55 -17.08 5.22 -14.37
N ASP A 56 -16.31 5.93 -13.51
CA ASP A 56 -14.87 5.67 -13.34
C ASP A 56 -14.61 4.40 -12.53
N LEU A 57 -14.83 3.27 -13.18
CA LEU A 57 -14.53 1.94 -12.64
C LEU A 57 -13.02 1.64 -12.70
N GLU A 58 -12.27 2.26 -13.59
CA GLU A 58 -10.82 2.05 -13.72
C GLU A 58 -10.11 2.42 -12.41
N THR A 59 -10.40 3.60 -11.86
CA THR A 59 -9.83 4.03 -10.57
C THR A 59 -10.27 3.10 -9.44
N LEU A 60 -11.53 2.66 -9.44
CA LEU A 60 -12.03 1.74 -8.42
C LEU A 60 -11.27 0.40 -8.46
N CYS A 61 -11.18 -0.22 -9.63
CA CYS A 61 -10.52 -1.52 -9.79
C CYS A 61 -9.01 -1.42 -9.51
N LEU A 62 -8.36 -0.30 -9.86
CA LEU A 62 -6.96 -0.03 -9.51
C LEU A 62 -6.74 0.03 -8.00
N LEU A 63 -7.58 0.75 -7.27
CA LEU A 63 -7.42 0.84 -5.81
C LEU A 63 -7.70 -0.50 -5.12
N MET A 64 -8.63 -1.28 -5.65
CA MET A 64 -8.89 -2.66 -5.19
C MET A 64 -7.70 -3.59 -5.45
N SER A 65 -6.99 -3.44 -6.58
CA SER A 65 -5.79 -4.23 -6.87
C SER A 65 -4.63 -3.89 -5.93
N ILE A 66 -4.40 -2.61 -5.65
CA ILE A 66 -3.40 -2.15 -4.67
C ILE A 66 -3.71 -2.75 -3.28
N GLY A 67 -4.98 -2.76 -2.86
CA GLY A 67 -5.39 -3.40 -1.61
C GLY A 67 -5.10 -4.91 -1.58
N ASN A 68 -5.35 -5.60 -2.69
CA ASN A 68 -5.03 -7.02 -2.83
C ASN A 68 -3.51 -7.26 -2.71
N ASP A 69 -2.69 -6.43 -3.35
CA ASP A 69 -1.23 -6.57 -3.32
C ASP A 69 -0.65 -6.34 -1.93
N VAL A 70 -1.06 -5.26 -1.25
CA VAL A 70 -0.66 -4.98 0.13
C VAL A 70 -1.04 -6.13 1.06
N THR A 71 -2.23 -6.68 0.89
CA THR A 71 -2.72 -7.78 1.73
C THR A 71 -2.03 -9.10 1.40
N SER A 72 -1.77 -9.37 0.12
CA SER A 72 -1.02 -10.54 -0.36
C SER A 72 0.39 -10.56 0.22
N GLN A 73 1.10 -9.42 0.16
CA GLN A 73 2.44 -9.29 0.72
C GLN A 73 2.47 -9.53 2.23
N TYR A 74 1.51 -8.95 2.98
CA TYR A 74 1.39 -9.20 4.41
C TYR A 74 1.16 -10.69 4.72
N VAL A 75 0.26 -11.36 3.99
CA VAL A 75 -0.04 -12.79 4.17
C VAL A 75 1.15 -13.68 3.85
N GLN A 76 1.97 -13.33 2.86
CA GLN A 76 3.19 -14.07 2.53
C GLN A 76 4.20 -14.05 3.70
N LEU A 77 4.30 -12.94 4.40
CA LEU A 77 5.17 -12.78 5.57
C LEU A 77 4.55 -13.33 6.86
N ASN A 78 3.21 -13.38 6.93
CA ASN A 78 2.44 -13.82 8.10
C ASN A 78 1.46 -14.96 7.76
N PRO A 79 1.93 -16.15 7.34
CA PRO A 79 1.05 -17.22 6.88
C PRO A 79 0.17 -17.81 8.01
N ALA A 80 0.45 -17.54 9.28
CA ALA A 80 -0.39 -18.00 10.39
C ALA A 80 -1.65 -17.13 10.60
N ASP A 81 -1.69 -15.91 10.06
CA ASP A 81 -2.81 -14.97 10.24
C ASP A 81 -4.00 -15.33 9.35
N GLN A 82 -4.85 -16.24 9.83
CA GLN A 82 -6.02 -16.73 9.10
C GLN A 82 -7.06 -15.64 8.85
N GLN A 83 -7.16 -14.66 9.75
CA GLN A 83 -8.13 -13.57 9.60
C GLN A 83 -7.81 -12.75 8.34
N VAL A 84 -6.54 -12.42 8.12
CA VAL A 84 -6.14 -11.66 6.93
C VAL A 84 -6.20 -12.51 5.68
N LYS A 85 -5.91 -13.81 5.76
CA LYS A 85 -6.10 -14.73 4.63
C LYS A 85 -7.54 -14.75 4.12
N ILE A 86 -8.51 -14.85 5.03
CA ILE A 86 -9.94 -14.80 4.66
C ILE A 86 -10.28 -13.45 4.03
N ARG A 87 -9.80 -12.36 4.63
CA ARG A 87 -9.98 -11.02 4.07
C ARG A 87 -9.39 -10.89 2.66
N LEU A 88 -8.18 -11.41 2.43
CA LEU A 88 -7.54 -11.44 1.11
C LEU A 88 -8.39 -12.21 0.10
N SER A 89 -8.95 -13.35 0.49
CA SER A 89 -9.84 -14.13 -0.38
C SER A 89 -11.05 -13.30 -0.84
N ASN A 90 -11.73 -12.63 0.09
CA ASN A 90 -12.88 -11.79 -0.24
C ASN A 90 -12.48 -10.61 -1.14
N MET A 91 -11.35 -9.96 -0.83
CA MET A 91 -10.83 -8.85 -1.64
C MET A 91 -10.48 -9.28 -3.07
N LYS A 92 -9.99 -10.51 -3.28
CA LYS A 92 -9.74 -11.05 -4.63
C LYS A 92 -11.03 -11.27 -5.39
N THR A 93 -12.07 -11.78 -4.72
CA THR A 93 -13.40 -11.95 -5.31
C THR A 93 -13.98 -10.60 -5.74
N ASP A 94 -13.99 -9.62 -4.83
CA ASP A 94 -14.50 -8.28 -5.13
C ASP A 94 -13.75 -7.64 -6.31
N MET A 95 -12.42 -7.76 -6.34
CA MET A 95 -11.59 -7.23 -7.43
C MET A 95 -11.90 -7.92 -8.77
N THR A 96 -12.08 -9.24 -8.76
CA THR A 96 -12.43 -10.00 -9.97
C THR A 96 -13.77 -9.53 -10.53
N SER A 97 -14.76 -9.28 -9.66
CA SER A 97 -16.03 -8.71 -10.08
C SER A 97 -15.89 -7.29 -10.64
N CYS A 98 -15.05 -6.44 -10.03
CA CYS A 98 -14.78 -5.09 -10.55
C CYS A 98 -14.19 -5.15 -11.96
N LEU A 99 -13.13 -5.95 -12.16
CA LEU A 99 -12.48 -6.09 -13.46
C LEU A 99 -13.43 -6.66 -14.51
N ALA A 100 -14.27 -7.62 -14.16
CA ALA A 100 -15.28 -8.16 -15.07
C ALA A 100 -16.27 -7.08 -15.55
N LEU A 101 -16.76 -6.23 -14.63
CA LEU A 101 -17.64 -5.12 -14.98
C LEU A 101 -16.94 -4.09 -15.87
N MET A 102 -15.70 -3.73 -15.54
CA MET A 102 -14.90 -2.79 -16.32
C MET A 102 -14.69 -3.31 -17.76
N HIS A 103 -14.27 -4.57 -17.92
CA HIS A 103 -14.08 -5.18 -19.25
C HIS A 103 -15.37 -5.28 -20.07
N GLN A 104 -16.52 -5.52 -19.43
CA GLN A 104 -17.82 -5.54 -20.12
C GLN A 104 -18.17 -4.15 -20.68
N LEU A 105 -17.88 -3.09 -19.93
CA LEU A 105 -18.15 -1.72 -20.37
C LEU A 105 -17.20 -1.28 -21.47
N ASP A 106 -15.91 -1.63 -21.39
CA ASP A 106 -14.93 -1.34 -22.43
C ASP A 106 -15.31 -1.98 -23.79
N GLN A 107 -15.98 -3.14 -23.77
CA GLN A 107 -16.42 -3.84 -24.99
C GLN A 107 -17.77 -3.33 -25.54
N SER A 108 -18.46 -2.45 -24.81
CA SER A 108 -19.78 -1.92 -25.19
C SER A 108 -19.72 -0.58 -25.94
N ILE A 109 -18.52 -0.06 -26.16
CA ILE A 109 -18.20 1.18 -26.89
C ILE A 109 -17.47 0.81 -28.18
#